data_AF-A0A554KPP5-F1
#
_entry.id   AF-A0A554KPP5-F1
#
_cell.length_a   1.000
_cell.length_b   1.000
_cell.length_c   1.000
_cell.angle_alpha   90.00
_cell.angle_beta   90.00
_cell.angle_gamma   90.00
#
_symmetry.space_group_name_H-M   'P 1'
#
loop_
_entity.id
_entity.type
_entity.pdbx_description
1 polymer ?
#
loop_
_entity_poly.entity_id
_entity_poly.type
_entity_poly.pdbx_seq_one_letter_code
_entity_poly.pdbx_strand_id
1 'polypeptide(L)' 'MKSLHMITWILLIVGGVNWLLVFFGWELGTAIFGSMDHMVSKVIYLLVGLSALYEIFTHKKNCKMCGSAGM' A
#
# COMPACT_ATOMS: atom_id res chain seq x y z
N MET A 1 20.87 -6.29 2.38
CA MET A 1 19.40 -6.21 2.62
C MET A 1 18.64 -5.22 1.71
N LYS A 2 19.31 -4.38 0.90
CA LYS A 2 18.66 -3.35 0.07
C LYS A 2 17.64 -3.90 -0.94
N SER A 3 17.91 -5.06 -1.57
CA SER A 3 16.95 -5.70 -2.49
C SER A 3 15.67 -6.14 -1.79
N LEU A 4 15.79 -6.76 -0.61
CA LEU A 4 14.62 -7.21 0.15
C LEU A 4 13.76 -6.02 0.60
N HIS A 5 14.40 -4.93 1.05
CA HIS A 5 13.73 -3.66 1.37
C HIS A 5 12.95 -3.09 0.18
N MET A 6 13.54 -3.13 -1.02
CA MET A 6 12.87 -2.64 -2.23
C MET A 6 11.67 -3.52 -2.59
N ILE A 7 11.80 -4.85 -2.49
CA ILE A 7 10.73 -5.80 -2.76
C ILE A 7 9.57 -5.59 -1.77
N THR A 8 9.85 -5.51 -0.46
CA THR A 8 8.81 -5.30 0.55
C THR A 8 8.12 -3.95 0.40
N TRP A 9 8.86 -2.90 0.03
CA TRP A 9 8.26 -1.59 -0.27
C TRP A 9 7.31 -1.65 -1.46
N ILE A 10 7.72 -2.28 -2.57
CA ILE A 10 6.85 -2.44 -3.75
C ILE A 10 5.59 -3.22 -3.38
N LEU A 11 5.73 -4.33 -2.64
CA LEU A 11 4.58 -5.13 -2.18
C LEU A 11 3.64 -4.31 -1.29
N LEU A 12 4.17 -3.47 -0.40
CA LEU A 12 3.39 -2.57 0.44
C LEU A 12 2.60 -1.57 -0.40
N ILE A 13 3.22 -0.97 -1.42
CA ILE A 13 2.53 -0.03 -2.31
C ILE A 13 1.42 -0.72 -3.09
N VAL A 14 1.70 -1.86 -3.71
CA VAL A 14 0.72 -2.61 -4.50
C VAL A 14 -0.47 -3.03 -3.62
N GLY A 15 -0.20 -3.58 -2.43
CA GLY A 15 -1.24 -4.00 -1.50
C GLY A 15 -2.07 -2.83 -0.95
N GLY A 16 -1.40 -1.75 -0.52
CA GLY A 16 -2.10 -0.60 0.04
C GLY A 16 -2.93 0.18 -0.98
N VAL A 17 -2.42 0.38 -2.20
CA VAL A 17 -3.21 0.97 -3.28
C VAL A 17 -4.39 0.07 -3.66
N ASN A 18 -4.21 -1.25 -3.70
CA ASN A 18 -5.34 -2.18 -3.91
C ASN A 18 -6.42 -2.02 -2.83
N TRP A 19 -6.03 -1.86 -1.55
CA TRP A 19 -6.99 -1.60 -0.48
C TRP A 19 -7.71 -0.26 -0.66
N LEU A 20 -7.03 0.77 -1.17
CA LEU A 20 -7.69 2.03 -1.54
C LEU A 20 -8.75 1.82 -2.63
N LEU A 21 -8.45 1.00 -3.65
CA LEU A 21 -9.40 0.67 -4.71
C LEU A 21 -10.61 -0.09 -4.17
N VAL A 22 -10.39 -1.03 -3.24
CA VAL A 22 -11.45 -1.75 -2.52
C VAL A 22 -12.37 -0.78 -1.77
N PHE A 23 -11.81 0.26 -1.13
CA PHE A 23 -12.61 1.33 -0.50
C PHE A 23 -13.52 2.06 -1.51
N PHE A 24 -13.04 2.32 -2.73
CA PHE A 24 -13.83 2.91 -3.82
C PHE A 24 -14.84 1.93 -4.46
N GLY A 25 -14.95 0.70 -3.96
CA GLY A 25 -15.84 -0.33 -4.50
C GLY A 25 -15.26 -1.08 -5.70
N TRP A 26 -13.99 -0.86 -6.05
CA TRP A 26 -13.23 -1.68 -7.00
C TRP A 26 -12.63 -2.87 -6.27
N GLU A 27 -13.49 -3.83 -5.97
CA GLU A 27 -13.12 -5.05 -5.29
C GLU A 27 -12.85 -6.18 -6.28
N LEU A 28 -11.59 -6.35 -6.69
CA LEU A 28 -11.16 -7.52 -7.47
C LEU A 28 -11.50 -8.85 -6.78
N GLY A 29 -11.60 -8.86 -5.45
CA GLY A 29 -11.84 -10.05 -4.63
C GLY A 29 -13.30 -10.38 -4.34
N THR A 30 -14.26 -9.44 -4.36
CA THR A 30 -15.66 -9.76 -4.04
C THR A 30 -16.37 -10.54 -5.12
N ALA A 31 -15.85 -10.53 -6.35
CA ALA A 31 -16.25 -11.47 -7.39
C ALA A 31 -15.95 -12.95 -7.03
N ILE A 32 -15.04 -13.21 -6.08
CA ILE A 32 -14.55 -14.57 -5.75
C ILE A 32 -14.84 -14.98 -4.29
N PHE A 33 -14.82 -14.07 -3.31
CA PHE A 33 -14.87 -14.42 -1.87
C PHE A 33 -16.04 -13.82 -1.06
N GLY A 34 -16.94 -13.05 -1.68
CA GLY A 34 -18.11 -12.48 -1.01
C GLY A 34 -17.81 -11.26 -0.12
N SER A 35 -18.77 -10.34 -0.05
CA SER A 35 -18.65 -9.03 0.59
C SER A 35 -18.80 -9.09 2.12
N MET A 36 -17.74 -8.75 2.84
CA MET A 36 -17.79 -8.43 4.27
C MET A 36 -18.01 -6.92 4.43
N ASP A 37 -19.25 -6.44 4.22
CA ASP A 37 -19.59 -5.03 4.38
C ASP A 37 -19.61 -4.67 5.87
N HIS A 38 -18.45 -4.24 6.37
CA HIS A 38 -18.31 -3.60 7.68
C HIS A 38 -17.71 -2.21 7.48
N MET A 39 -18.43 -1.18 7.95
CA MET A 39 -18.00 0.23 7.90
C MET A 39 -16.59 0.44 8.48
N VAL A 40 -16.23 -0.36 9.49
CA VAL A 40 -14.88 -0.36 10.09
C VAL A 40 -13.81 -0.75 9.08
N SER A 41 -14.07 -1.76 8.24
CA SER A 41 -13.13 -2.22 7.20
C SER A 41 -12.88 -1.13 6.16
N LYS A 42 -13.91 -0.37 5.76
CA LYS A 42 -13.78 0.75 4.81
C LYS A 42 -12.84 1.85 5.34
N VAL A 43 -12.96 2.20 6.63
CA VAL A 43 -12.06 3.18 7.25
C VAL A 43 -10.62 2.68 7.23
N ILE A 44 -10.38 1.42 7.56
CA ILE A 44 -9.03 0.81 7.53
C ILE A 44 -8.47 0.83 6.10
N TYR A 45 -9.26 0.43 5.10
CA TYR A 45 -8.85 0.42 3.70
C TYR A 45 -8.45 1.80 3.20
N LEU A 46 -9.21 2.84 3.57
CA LEU A 46 -8.88 4.22 3.25
C LEU A 46 -7.56 4.64 3.92
N LEU A 47 -7.38 4.37 5.21
CA LEU A 47 -6.17 4.76 5.95
C LEU A 47 -4.91 4.05 5.43
N VAL A 48 -5.00 2.74 5.15
CA VAL A 48 -3.90 1.96 4.59
C VAL A 48 -3.57 2.43 3.17
N GLY A 49 -4.59 2.69 2.36
CA GLY A 49 -4.45 3.22 1.02
C GLY A 49 -3.76 4.58 0.97
N LEU A 50 -4.20 5.51 1.83
CA LEU A 50 -3.56 6.82 1.96
C LEU A 50 -2.11 6.72 2.46
N SER A 51 -1.83 5.78 3.36
CA SER A 51 -0.46 5.52 3.84
C SER A 51 0.45 5.02 2.72
N ALA A 52 -0.04 4.14 1.84
CA ALA A 52 0.70 3.70 0.67
C ALA A 52 0.97 4.85 -0.32
N LEU A 53 -0.03 5.70 -0.58
CA LEU A 53 0.17 6.90 -1.40
C LEU A 53 1.22 7.84 -0.78
N TYR A 54 1.17 8.06 0.53
CA TYR A 54 2.17 8.87 1.22
C TYR A 54 3.58 8.30 1.04
N GLU A 55 3.76 7.00 1.30
CA GLU A 55 5.06 6.35 1.10
C GLU A 55 5.55 6.43 -0.35
N ILE A 56 4.69 6.35 -1.38
CA ILE A 56 5.12 6.57 -2.78
C ILE A 56 5.87 7.89 -2.94
N PHE A 57 5.36 8.98 -2.34
CA PHE A 57 5.92 10.31 -2.50
C PHE A 57 7.05 10.64 -1.52
N THR A 58 7.06 10.04 -0.34
CA THR A 58 8.02 10.39 0.73
C THR A 58 9.12 9.37 0.97
N HIS A 59 8.98 8.13 0.47
CA HIS A 59 9.89 7.04 0.81
C HIS A 59 11.36 7.36 0.53
N LYS A 60 11.68 7.91 -0.65
CA LYS A 60 13.07 8.25 -1.01
C LYS A 60 13.70 9.31 -0.10
N LYS A 61 12.90 10.23 0.45
CA LYS A 61 13.37 11.28 1.36
C LYS A 61 13.60 10.75 2.77
N ASN A 62 12.76 9.81 3.21
CA ASN A 62 12.76 9.30 4.58
C ASN A 62 13.61 8.03 4.75
N CYS A 63 13.84 7.26 3.69
CA CYS A 63 14.49 5.97 3.77
C CYS A 63 16.03 6.09 3.74
N LYS A 64 16.63 5.81 4.90
CA LYS A 64 18.10 5.74 5.08
C LYS A 64 18.78 4.67 4.21
N MET A 65 18.06 3.63 3.77
CA MET A 65 18.60 2.57 2.91
C MET A 65 18.52 2.92 1.42
N CYS A 66 17.65 3.86 1.04
CA CYS A 66 17.50 4.35 -0.34
C CYS A 66 18.31 5.63 -0.58
N GLY A 67 18.55 6.43 0.46
CA GLY A 67 19.41 7.62 0.46
C GLY A 67 20.90 7.29 0.55
N SER A 68 21.41 6.55 -0.42
CA SER A 68 22.82 6.51 -0.86
C SER A 68 22.89 5.53 -2.03
N ALA A 69 22.80 6.07 -3.24
CA ALA A 69 23.84 5.76 -4.22
C ALA A 69 25.00 6.63 -3.74
N GLY A 70 26.01 6.06 -3.10
CA GLY A 70 27.08 5.41 -3.85
C GLY A 70 27.70 6.46 -4.77
N MET A 71 28.83 7.05 -4.34
CA MET A 71 29.79 7.67 -5.25
C MET A 71 30.09 6.74 -6.43
#